data_AF-A0A3A0UNU9-F1
#
_entry.id   AF-A0A3A0UNU9-F1
#
_cell.length_a   1.000
_cell.length_b   1.000
_cell.length_c   1.000
_cell.angle_alpha   90.00
_cell.angle_beta   90.00
_cell.angle_gamma   90.00
#
_symmetry.space_group_name_H-M   'P 1'
#
loop_
_entity.id
_entity.type
_entity.pdbx_description
1 polymer ?
#
loop_
_entity_poly.entity_id
_entity_poly.type
_entity_poly.pdbx_seq_one_letter_code
_entity_poly.pdbx_strand_id
1 'polypeptide(L)'
;MHKLFIFALAGFLAQLIDGSLGMGFGASSSSILLTFGIAPAIASATIHFSEIATTAASGTSHLKFENVHKPTMIKLAIPGAITSFIGAAFLSHIHSDLIKPFIAIFLLTMGIY
;
A
#
# COMPACT_ATOMS: atom_id res chain seq x y z
N MET A 1 18.91 -6.81 -16.41
CA MET A 1 19.69 -5.92 -15.52
C MET A 1 19.11 -4.50 -15.46
N HIS A 2 19.00 -3.76 -16.57
CA HIS A 2 18.57 -2.34 -16.53
C HIS A 2 17.17 -2.11 -15.92
N LYS A 3 16.16 -2.90 -16.30
CA LYS A 3 14.79 -2.79 -15.75
C LYS A 3 14.72 -3.02 -14.23
N LEU A 4 15.56 -3.93 -13.72
CA LEU A 4 15.64 -4.24 -12.29
C LEU A 4 16.11 -3.04 -11.48
N PHE A 5 17.11 -2.32 -11.99
CA PHE A 5 17.60 -1.10 -11.36
C PHE A 5 16.57 0.03 -11.38
N ILE A 6 15.83 0.18 -12.49
CA ILE A 6 14.74 1.16 -12.59
C ILE A 6 13.64 0.85 -11.56
N PHE A 7 13.21 -0.41 -11.46
CA PHE A 7 12.19 -0.81 -10.49
C PHE A 7 12.67 -0.67 -9.05
N ALA A 8 13.95 -0.99 -8.76
CA ALA A 8 14.51 -0.80 -7.43
C ALA A 8 14.54 0.68 -7.03
N LEU A 9 14.98 1.57 -7.93
CA LEU A 9 15.00 3.02 -7.67
C LEU A 9 13.59 3.59 -7.53
N ALA A 10 12.67 3.19 -8.42
CA ALA A 10 11.27 3.56 -8.35
C ALA A 10 10.61 3.14 -7.02
N GLY A 11 10.78 1.88 -6.63
CA GLY A 11 10.25 1.36 -5.37
C GLY A 11 10.88 2.04 -4.15
N PHE A 12 12.18 2.36 -4.21
CA PHE A 12 12.85 3.14 -3.17
C PHE A 12 12.24 4.53 -3.02
N LEU A 13 12.03 5.26 -4.12
CA LEU A 13 11.41 6.58 -4.09
C LEU A 13 9.95 6.53 -3.61
N ALA A 14 9.18 5.55 -4.09
CA ALA A 14 7.82 5.32 -3.63
C ALA A 14 7.77 5.06 -2.11
N GLN A 15 8.72 4.27 -1.58
CA GLN A 15 8.80 4.01 -0.14
C GLN A 15 9.27 5.22 0.66
N LEU A 16 10.10 6.09 0.09
CA LEU A 16 10.52 7.32 0.76
C LEU A 16 9.33 8.27 0.98
N ILE A 17 8.46 8.37 -0.03
CA ILE A 17 7.20 9.14 0.05
C ILE A 17 6.28 8.50 1.10
N ASP A 18 6.06 7.19 0.99
CA ASP A 18 5.18 6.45 1.89
C ASP A 18 5.65 6.47 3.36
N GLY A 19 6.95 6.24 3.60
CA GLY A 19 7.52 6.27 4.94
C GLY A 19 7.53 7.66 5.58
N SER A 20 7.44 8.74 4.79
CA SER A 20 7.38 10.12 5.31
C SER A 20 5.94 10.62 5.51
N LEU A 21 5.02 10.27 4.62
CA LEU A 21 3.62 10.72 4.66
C LEU A 21 2.67 9.72 5.33
N GLY A 22 3.08 8.45 5.45
CA GLY A 22 2.24 7.34 5.91
C GLY A 22 1.24 6.83 4.87
N MET A 23 1.34 7.29 3.62
CA MET A 23 0.49 6.88 2.51
C MET A 23 1.17 7.14 1.15
N GLY A 24 0.74 6.42 0.10
CA GLY A 24 1.10 6.74 -1.29
C GLY A 24 2.01 5.73 -1.99
N PHE A 25 2.49 4.68 -1.30
CA PHE A 25 3.29 3.62 -1.93
C PHE A 25 2.51 2.95 -3.07
N GLY A 26 1.28 2.51 -2.80
CA GLY A 26 0.44 1.87 -3.80
C GLY A 26 0.16 2.72 -5.04
N ALA A 27 -0.16 4.00 -4.88
CA ALA A 27 -0.44 4.92 -6.00
C ALA A 27 0.81 5.17 -6.87
N SER A 28 1.96 5.38 -6.22
CA SER A 28 3.24 5.63 -6.90
C SER A 28 3.73 4.37 -7.62
N SER A 29 3.76 3.23 -6.91
CA SER A 29 4.24 1.95 -7.44
C SER A 29 3.33 1.38 -8.53
N SER A 30 2.01 1.49 -8.39
CA SER A 30 1.06 1.02 -9.41
C SER A 30 1.21 1.80 -10.70
N SER A 31 1.35 3.12 -10.64
CA SER A 31 1.56 3.96 -11.80
C SER A 31 2.79 3.51 -12.59
N ILE A 32 3.92 3.30 -11.91
CA ILE A 32 5.17 2.85 -12.53
C ILE A 32 5.00 1.45 -13.13
N LEU A 33 4.51 0.47 -12.37
CA LEU A 33 4.36 -0.91 -12.85
C LEU A 33 3.40 -1.01 -14.05
N LEU A 34 2.28 -0.28 -14.02
CA LEU A 34 1.31 -0.24 -15.10
C LEU A 34 1.89 0.45 -16.36
N THR A 35 2.64 1.54 -16.20
CA THR A 35 3.34 2.20 -17.32
C THR A 35 4.33 1.26 -18.02
N PHE A 36 4.98 0.36 -17.26
CA PHE A 36 5.86 -0.66 -17.82
C PHE A 36 5.13 -1.90 -18.36
N GLY A 37 3.79 -1.88 -18.43
CA GLY A 37 2.96 -2.93 -19.01
C GLY A 37 2.78 -4.16 -18.11
N ILE A 38 3.05 -4.06 -16.81
CA ILE A 38 2.77 -5.14 -15.87
C ILE A 38 1.26 -5.29 -15.71
N ALA A 39 0.76 -6.52 -15.80
CA ALA A 39 -0.67 -6.80 -15.66
C ALA A 39 -1.20 -6.29 -14.30
N PRO A 40 -2.39 -5.65 -14.24
CA PRO A 40 -2.90 -5.04 -13.00
C PRO A 40 -2.94 -5.98 -11.79
N ALA A 41 -3.29 -7.25 -12.00
CA ALA A 41 -3.30 -8.25 -10.93
C ALA A 41 -1.89 -8.53 -10.37
N ILE A 42 -0.89 -8.61 -11.24
CA ILE A 42 0.52 -8.83 -10.84
C ILE A 42 1.08 -7.59 -10.14
N ALA A 43 0.77 -6.40 -10.67
CA ALA A 43 1.18 -5.14 -10.06
C ALA A 43 0.60 -5.02 -8.65
N SER A 44 -0.70 -5.26 -8.47
CA SER A 44 -1.36 -5.23 -7.17
C SER A 44 -0.75 -6.23 -6.19
N ALA A 45 -0.56 -7.49 -6.60
CA ALA A 45 0.04 -8.50 -5.74
C ALA A 45 1.47 -8.14 -5.31
N THR A 46 2.27 -7.60 -6.23
CA THR A 46 3.65 -7.18 -5.96
C THR A 46 3.71 -6.02 -4.97
N ILE A 47 2.83 -5.03 -5.13
CA ILE A 47 2.74 -3.85 -4.27
C ILE A 47 2.40 -4.28 -2.84
N HIS A 48 1.30 -5.00 -2.64
CA HIS A 48 0.86 -5.42 -1.31
C HIS A 48 1.88 -6.34 -0.64
N PHE A 49 2.52 -7.24 -1.40
CA PHE A 49 3.58 -8.09 -0.86
C PHE A 49 4.80 -7.26 -0.41
N SER A 50 5.19 -6.26 -1.20
CA SER A 50 6.30 -5.36 -0.85
C SER A 50 5.97 -4.51 0.37
N GLU A 51 4.73 -4.01 0.48
CA GLU A 51 4.25 -3.21 1.61
C GLU A 51 4.30 -3.95 2.95
N ILE A 52 4.19 -5.29 2.96
CA ILE A 52 4.38 -6.07 4.21
C ILE A 52 5.79 -5.81 4.77
N ALA A 53 6.82 -5.93 3.93
CA ALA A 53 8.20 -5.78 4.34
C ALA A 53 8.52 -4.31 4.68
N THR A 54 8.08 -3.37 3.85
CA THR A 54 8.40 -1.97 4.05
C THR A 54 7.62 -1.34 5.21
N THR A 55 6.35 -1.68 5.39
CA THR A 55 5.55 -1.23 6.54
C THR A 55 6.10 -1.81 7.84
N ALA A 56 6.56 -3.07 7.85
CA ALA A 56 7.23 -3.64 9.01
C ALA A 56 8.53 -2.90 9.35
N ALA A 57 9.35 -2.58 8.34
CA ALA A 57 10.58 -1.79 8.53
C ALA A 57 10.28 -0.36 9.04
N SER A 58 9.28 0.31 8.47
CA SER A 58 8.87 1.64 8.90
C SER A 58 8.29 1.62 10.33
N GLY A 59 7.37 0.70 10.62
CA GLY A 59 6.77 0.55 11.95
C GLY A 59 7.80 0.22 13.03
N THR A 60 8.76 -0.67 12.74
CA THR A 60 9.85 -0.98 13.68
C THR A 60 10.77 0.21 13.90
N SER A 61 11.03 1.03 12.88
CA SER A 61 11.77 2.28 13.00
C SER A 61 11.06 3.26 13.95
N HIS A 62 9.77 3.51 13.74
CA HIS A 62 8.96 4.37 14.62
C HIS A 62 8.93 3.88 16.07
N LEU A 63 8.83 2.56 16.28
CA LEU A 63 8.90 1.95 17.61
C LEU A 63 10.29 2.14 18.26
N LYS A 64 11.37 1.98 17.49
CA LYS A 64 12.75 2.14 17.97
C LYS A 64 13.08 3.58 18.34
N PHE A 65 12.57 4.55 17.60
CA PHE A 65 12.73 5.97 17.89
C PHE A 65 11.76 6.49 18.96
N GLU A 66 11.01 5.61 19.63
CA GLU A 66 10.03 5.95 20.68
C GLU A 66 8.95 6.95 20.24
N ASN A 67 8.72 7.07 18.93
CA ASN A 67 7.72 7.95 18.31
C ASN A 67 6.35 7.25 18.18
N VAL A 68 6.00 6.39 19.15
CA VAL A 68 4.76 5.61 19.12
C VAL A 68 4.16 5.52 20.51
N HIS A 69 2.91 5.95 20.65
CA HIS A 69 2.13 5.70 21.85
C HIS A 69 1.59 4.25 21.83
N LYS A 70 2.33 3.33 22.46
CA LYS A 70 2.06 1.88 22.44
C LYS A 70 0.60 1.49 22.79
N PRO A 71 -0.05 2.08 23.80
CA PRO A 71 -1.46 1.76 24.11
C PRO A 71 -2.41 2.04 22.94
N THR A 72 -2.27 3.18 22.27
CA THR A 72 -3.08 3.52 21.09
C THR A 72 -2.71 2.65 19.90
N MET A 73 -1.42 2.38 19.69
CA MET A 73 -0.95 1.50 18.63
C MET A 73 -1.61 0.12 18.72
N ILE A 74 -1.59 -0.53 19.89
CA ILE A 74 -2.21 -1.87 20.05
C ILE A 74 -3.73 -1.82 19.85
N LYS A 75 -4.39 -0.79 20.41
CA LYS A 75 -5.84 -0.60 20.28
C LYS A 75 -6.30 -0.34 18.85
N LEU A 76 -5.45 0.19 17.98
CA LEU A 76 -5.74 0.38 16.56
C LEU A 76 -5.30 -0.83 15.72
N ALA A 77 -4.10 -1.33 15.97
CA ALA A 77 -3.47 -2.37 15.14
C ALA A 77 -4.23 -3.70 15.20
N ILE A 78 -4.65 -4.16 16.38
CA ILE A 78 -5.35 -5.46 16.51
C ILE A 78 -6.71 -5.44 15.79
N PRO A 79 -7.67 -4.56 16.14
CA PRO A 79 -8.95 -4.54 15.45
C PRO A 79 -8.79 -4.15 13.98
N GLY A 80 -7.87 -3.23 13.65
CA GLY A 80 -7.57 -2.84 12.28
C GLY A 80 -7.12 -4.03 11.43
N ALA A 81 -6.19 -4.85 11.93
CA ALA A 81 -5.71 -6.03 11.21
C ALA A 81 -6.82 -7.07 11.01
N ILE A 82 -7.63 -7.34 12.05
CA ILE A 82 -8.74 -8.30 11.96
C ILE A 82 -9.77 -7.83 10.95
N THR A 83 -10.24 -6.58 11.06
CA THR A 83 -11.25 -6.03 10.16
C THR A 83 -10.73 -5.88 8.73
N SER A 84 -9.45 -5.50 8.55
CA SER A 84 -8.82 -5.43 7.23
C SER A 84 -8.74 -6.81 6.56
N PHE A 85 -8.39 -7.85 7.31
CA PHE A 85 -8.35 -9.21 6.78
C PHE A 85 -9.74 -9.69 6.37
N ILE A 86 -10.74 -9.52 7.24
CA ILE A 86 -12.14 -9.87 6.95
C ILE A 86 -12.65 -9.10 5.73
N GLY A 87 -12.38 -7.79 5.67
CA GLY A 87 -12.77 -6.93 4.56
C GLY A 87 -12.12 -7.35 3.25
N ALA A 88 -10.82 -7.63 3.25
CA ALA A 88 -10.11 -8.11 2.06
C ALA A 88 -10.62 -9.48 1.59
N ALA A 89 -10.88 -10.40 2.53
CA ALA A 89 -11.46 -11.71 2.23
C ALA A 89 -12.86 -11.55 1.62
N PHE A 90 -13.72 -10.72 2.21
CA PHE A 90 -15.04 -10.43 1.68
C PHE A 90 -14.97 -9.81 0.27
N LEU A 91 -14.12 -8.80 0.08
CA LEU A 91 -13.93 -8.12 -1.21
C LEU A 91 -13.46 -9.07 -2.31
N SER A 92 -12.64 -10.07 -1.96
CA SER A 92 -12.11 -11.08 -2.90
C SER A 92 -13.19 -11.98 -3.50
N HIS A 93 -14.40 -12.03 -2.91
CA HIS A 93 -15.53 -12.79 -3.42
C HIS A 93 -16.46 -11.96 -4.33
N ILE A 94 -16.23 -10.65 -4.48
CA ILE A 94 -17.08 -9.77 -5.29
C ILE A 94 -16.46 -9.57 -6.68
N HIS A 95 -17.31 -9.52 -7.71
CA HIS A 95 -16.87 -9.27 -9.08
C HIS A 95 -16.21 -7.90 -9.22
N SER A 96 -14.99 -7.86 -9.76
CA SER A 96 -14.18 -6.63 -9.78
C SER A 96 -14.84 -5.47 -10.55
N ASP A 97 -15.65 -5.78 -11.58
CA ASP A 97 -16.26 -4.76 -12.43
C ASP A 97 -17.34 -3.94 -11.72
N LEU A 98 -17.95 -4.51 -10.67
CA LEU A 98 -18.89 -3.78 -9.81
C LEU A 98 -18.16 -2.80 -8.89
N ILE A 99 -16.95 -3.14 -8.45
CA ILE A 99 -16.22 -2.40 -7.40
C ILE A 99 -15.28 -1.33 -7.98
N LYS A 100 -14.67 -1.59 -9.13
CA LYS A 100 -13.76 -0.65 -9.82
C LYS A 100 -14.30 0.79 -9.89
N PRO A 101 -15.55 1.07 -10.33
CA PRO A 101 -16.03 2.45 -10.43
C PRO A 101 -16.15 3.14 -9.06
N PHE A 102 -16.55 2.41 -8.00
CA PHE A 102 -16.61 2.96 -6.65
C PHE A 102 -15.21 3.34 -6.13
N ILE A 103 -14.22 2.45 -6.30
CA ILE A 103 -12.84 2.74 -5.89
C ILE A 103 -12.28 3.92 -6.70
N ALA A 104 -12.51 3.96 -8.01
CA ALA A 104 -12.03 5.04 -8.87
C ALA A 104 -12.61 6.40 -8.46
N ILE A 105 -13.92 6.50 -8.20
CA ILE A 105 -14.57 7.74 -7.74
C ILE A 105 -14.01 8.15 -6.37
N PHE A 106 -13.85 7.20 -5.45
CA PHE A 106 -13.29 7.47 -4.13
C PHE A 106 -11.86 8.04 -4.21
N LEU A 107 -10.98 7.38 -4.99
CA LEU A 107 -9.60 7.83 -5.17
C LEU A 107 -9.53 9.18 -5.89
N LEU A 108 -10.38 9.41 -6.90
CA LEU A 108 -10.46 10.69 -7.59
C LEU A 108 -10.86 11.81 -6.62
N THR A 109 -11.86 11.55 -5.77
CA THR A 109 -12.33 12.53 -4.77
C THR A 109 -11.24 12.84 -3.75
N MET A 110 -10.53 11.82 -3.26
CA MET A 110 -9.39 12.00 -2.38
C MET A 110 -8.25 12.80 -3.03
N GLY A 111 -8.04 12.68 -4.34
CA GLY A 111 -7.00 13.43 -5.05
C GLY A 111 -7.37 14.89 -5.37
N ILE A 112 -8.66 15.24 -5.33
CA ILE A 112 -9.13 16.63 -5.54
C ILE A 112 -8.99 17.46 -4.26
N TYR A 113 -9.10 16.83 -3.09
CA TYR A 113 -8.97 17.46 -1.78
C TYR A 113 -7.50 17.55 -1.34
#